data_AF-Q2A081-F1
#
_entry.id   AF-Q2A081-F1
#
_cell.length_a   1.000
_cell.length_b   1.000
_cell.length_c   1.000
_cell.angle_alpha   90.00
_cell.angle_beta   90.00
_cell.angle_gamma   90.00
#
_symmetry.space_group_name_H-M   'P 1'
#
loop_
_entity.id
_entity.type
_entity.pdbx_description
1 polymer ?
#
loop_
_entity_poly.entity_id
_entity_poly.type
_entity_poly.pdbx_seq_one_letter_code
_entity_poly.pdbx_strand_id
1 'polypeptide(L)'
;DYYNMFTSIFTLTTMSVDRYIAVCHPVKALDFRTPRNAKIVNVCNWILSSAIGLPVMFMATTKHDRGSTDCALIFPHPSWYWDNLLKICVFIFAFIMPVLIITVCYGMMILRLKSVRMLSGSKEKDRNLRRITRMVLVVVAVFIVCWTPIHIYVIIKALINIPPSLFQTVTWHLCIALGYTNSCLNPVLYAL
;
A
#
# COMPACT_ATOMS: atom_id res chain seq x y z
N ASP A 1 2.63 -13.67 1.66
CA ASP A 1 3.22 -12.59 2.47
C ASP A 1 2.30 -11.37 2.64
N TYR A 2 1.17 -11.50 3.34
CA TYR A 2 0.30 -10.35 3.61
C TYR A 2 0.92 -9.37 4.62
N TYR A 3 1.68 -9.90 5.58
CA TYR A 3 2.30 -9.11 6.64
C TYR A 3 3.23 -7.99 6.12
N ASN A 4 4.19 -8.37 5.26
CA ASN A 4 5.17 -7.44 4.69
C ASN A 4 4.52 -6.44 3.74
N MET A 5 3.53 -6.89 2.98
CA MET A 5 2.71 -6.05 2.10
C MET A 5 2.02 -4.94 2.90
N PHE A 6 1.24 -5.27 3.94
CA PHE A 6 0.54 -4.27 4.75
C PHE A 6 1.51 -3.35 5.49
N THR A 7 2.59 -3.90 6.05
CA THR A 7 3.59 -3.10 6.77
C THR A 7 4.22 -2.06 5.84
N SER A 8 4.65 -2.46 4.64
CA SER A 8 5.20 -1.53 3.66
C SER A 8 4.22 -0.43 3.30
N ILE A 9 2.95 -0.78 3.05
CA ILE A 9 1.89 0.15 2.64
C ILE A 9 1.55 1.15 3.75
N PHE A 10 1.41 0.68 4.98
CA PHE A 10 1.13 1.55 6.12
C PHE A 10 2.31 2.47 6.41
N THR A 11 3.55 1.99 6.30
CA THR A 11 4.74 2.85 6.44
C THR A 11 4.77 3.95 5.38
N LEU A 12 4.50 3.63 4.11
CA LEU A 12 4.38 4.62 3.01
C LEU A 12 3.30 5.67 3.31
N THR A 13 2.15 5.21 3.79
CA THR A 13 1.01 6.06 4.15
C THR A 13 1.35 6.97 5.33
N THR A 14 1.97 6.44 6.39
CA THR A 14 2.45 7.21 7.54
C THR A 14 3.47 8.27 7.13
N MET A 15 4.45 7.94 6.29
CA MET A 15 5.44 8.91 5.80
C MET A 15 4.77 10.05 5.02
N SER A 16 3.69 9.76 4.31
CA SER A 16 2.89 10.74 3.58
C SER A 16 2.15 11.69 4.52
N VAL A 17 1.55 11.14 5.58
CA VAL A 17 0.88 11.94 6.63
C VAL A 17 1.88 12.79 7.41
N ASP A 18 3.05 12.25 7.77
CA ASP A 18 4.13 12.97 8.44
C ASP A 18 4.55 14.23 7.67
N ARG A 19 4.77 14.08 6.35
CA ARG A 19 5.11 15.18 5.45
C ARG A 19 3.99 16.21 5.35
N TYR A 20 2.75 15.76 5.23
CA TYR A 20 1.59 16.63 5.22
C TYR A 20 1.50 17.48 6.50
N ILE A 21 1.66 16.86 7.68
CA ILE A 21 1.63 17.56 8.97
C ILE A 21 2.78 18.58 9.05
N ALA A 22 3.99 18.21 8.63
CA ALA A 22 5.16 19.09 8.64
C ALA A 22 4.96 20.39 7.83
N VAL A 23 4.21 20.33 6.73
CA VAL A 23 4.01 21.47 5.82
C VAL A 23 2.73 22.25 6.11
N CYS A 24 1.63 21.54 6.33
CA CYS A 24 0.32 22.17 6.51
C CYS A 24 0.05 22.60 7.94
N HIS A 25 0.70 21.95 8.92
CA HIS A 25 0.46 22.16 10.36
C HIS A 25 1.77 22.31 11.14
N PRO A 26 2.59 23.35 10.84
CA PRO A 26 3.95 23.47 11.37
C PRO A 26 4.04 23.52 12.90
N VAL A 27 3.04 24.11 13.58
CA VAL A 27 2.99 24.13 15.06
C VAL A 27 2.73 22.73 15.61
N LYS A 28 1.72 22.01 15.09
CA LYS A 28 1.42 20.63 15.50
C LYS A 28 2.56 19.66 15.14
N ALA A 29 3.34 19.97 14.10
CA ALA A 29 4.46 19.15 13.70
C ALA A 29 5.56 19.08 14.78
N LEU A 30 5.72 20.12 15.60
CA LEU A 30 6.68 20.13 16.72
C LEU A 30 6.34 19.07 17.76
N ASP A 31 5.05 18.91 18.08
CA ASP A 31 4.58 17.92 19.05
C ASP A 31 4.47 16.52 18.45
N PHE A 32 4.07 16.42 17.17
CA PHE A 32 3.81 15.16 16.51
C PHE A 32 5.09 14.44 16.07
N ARG A 33 6.08 15.15 15.49
CA ARG A 33 7.25 14.54 14.83
C ARG A 33 8.40 14.21 15.79
N THR A 34 8.07 13.59 16.92
CA THR A 34 9.07 13.16 17.90
C THR A 34 9.48 11.69 17.66
N PRO A 35 10.72 11.27 18.02
CA PRO A 35 11.15 9.88 17.92
C PRO A 35 10.24 8.91 18.69
N ARG A 36 9.64 9.38 19.80
CA ARG A 36 8.68 8.60 20.59
C ARG A 36 7.41 8.32 19.78
N ASN A 37 6.81 9.35 19.18
CA ASN A 37 5.61 9.18 18.37
C ASN A 37 5.88 8.35 17.11
N ALA A 38 7.04 8.52 16.47
CA ALA A 38 7.45 7.69 15.34
C ALA A 38 7.53 6.20 15.72
N LYS A 39 8.09 5.86 16.89
CA LYS A 39 8.09 4.48 17.41
C LYS A 39 6.67 3.98 17.66
N ILE A 40 5.81 4.78 18.29
CA ILE A 40 4.41 4.41 18.55
C ILE A 40 3.68 4.11 17.24
N VAL A 41 3.77 5.00 16.24
CA VAL A 41 3.10 4.80 14.95
C VAL A 41 3.63 3.56 14.23
N ASN A 42 4.94 3.30 14.27
CA ASN A 42 5.49 2.07 13.72
C ASN A 42 4.94 0.83 14.42
N VAL A 43 4.88 0.81 15.76
CA VAL A 43 4.28 -0.31 16.50
C VAL A 43 2.80 -0.48 16.14
N CYS A 44 2.03 0.60 16.01
CA CYS A 44 0.64 0.55 15.56
C CYS A 44 0.51 -0.06 14.16
N ASN A 45 1.36 0.32 13.22
CA ASN A 45 1.39 -0.25 11.86
C ASN A 45 1.68 -1.75 11.88
N TRP A 46 2.59 -2.20 12.75
CA TRP A 46 2.91 -3.62 12.94
C TRP A 46 1.74 -4.41 13.55
N ILE A 47 1.05 -3.84 14.54
CA ILE A 47 -0.14 -4.45 15.14
C ILE A 47 -1.26 -4.57 14.10
N LEU A 48 -1.52 -3.51 13.33
CA LEU A 48 -2.56 -3.52 12.29
C LEU A 48 -2.24 -4.53 11.18
N SER A 49 -0.97 -4.63 10.77
CA SER A 49 -0.52 -5.61 9.80
C SER A 49 -0.62 -7.05 10.34
N SER A 50 -0.31 -7.25 11.62
CA SER A 50 -0.48 -8.53 12.33
C SER A 50 -1.95 -8.95 12.39
N ALA A 51 -2.87 -8.01 12.63
CA ALA A 51 -4.30 -8.29 12.72
C ALA A 51 -4.86 -8.90 11.43
N ILE A 52 -4.27 -8.60 10.28
CA ILE A 52 -4.64 -9.20 8.98
C ILE A 52 -3.74 -10.40 8.64
N GLY A 53 -2.44 -10.31 8.93
CA GLY A 53 -1.46 -11.35 8.60
C GLY A 53 -1.61 -12.64 9.42
N LEU A 54 -1.91 -12.53 10.73
CA LEU A 54 -2.03 -13.69 11.62
C LEU A 54 -3.22 -14.60 11.25
N PRO A 55 -4.44 -14.08 11.02
CA PRO A 55 -5.54 -14.93 10.54
C PRO A 55 -5.16 -15.69 9.27
N VAL A 56 -4.53 -15.01 8.31
CA VAL A 56 -4.11 -15.65 7.06
C VAL A 56 -3.05 -16.73 7.29
N MET A 57 -2.14 -16.53 8.24
CA MET A 57 -1.14 -17.53 8.62
C MET A 57 -1.79 -18.80 9.19
N PHE A 58 -2.78 -18.67 10.08
CA PHE A 58 -3.50 -19.82 10.64
C PHE A 58 -4.38 -20.54 9.62
N MET A 59 -4.87 -19.82 8.60
CA MET A 59 -5.72 -20.36 7.54
C MET A 59 -4.90 -20.99 6.40
N ALA A 60 -3.60 -20.75 6.35
CA ALA A 60 -2.70 -21.31 5.34
C ALA A 60 -2.43 -22.79 5.62
N THR A 61 -2.61 -23.62 4.59
CA THR A 61 -2.40 -25.06 4.68
C THR A 61 -2.02 -25.62 3.31
N THR A 62 -1.57 -26.88 3.29
CA THR A 62 -1.27 -27.62 2.07
C THR A 62 -2.48 -28.46 1.67
N LYS A 63 -2.94 -28.29 0.43
CA LYS A 63 -3.96 -29.16 -0.18
C LYS A 63 -3.30 -30.04 -1.22
N HIS A 64 -3.63 -31.33 -1.20
CA HIS A 64 -3.26 -32.25 -2.26
C HIS A 64 -4.38 -32.29 -3.30
N ASP A 65 -4.09 -31.88 -4.52
CA ASP A 65 -5.01 -31.99 -5.66
C ASP A 65 -4.29 -32.63 -6.85
N ARG A 66 -4.86 -33.72 -7.39
CA ARG A 66 -4.37 -34.43 -8.58
C ARG A 66 -2.86 -34.73 -8.60
N GLY A 67 -2.27 -35.09 -7.46
CA GLY A 67 -0.83 -35.40 -7.34
C GLY A 67 0.09 -34.16 -7.20
N SER A 68 -0.46 -32.95 -7.25
CA SER A 68 0.23 -31.70 -6.86
C SER A 68 -0.05 -31.38 -5.39
N THR A 69 0.90 -30.69 -4.76
CA THR A 69 0.73 -30.12 -3.42
C THR A 69 0.67 -28.60 -3.54
N ASP A 70 -0.52 -28.04 -3.34
CA ASP A 70 -0.75 -26.61 -3.45
C ASP A 70 -0.84 -25.96 -2.07
N CYS A 71 -0.22 -24.80 -1.91
CA CYS A 71 -0.40 -23.96 -0.73
C CYS A 71 -1.67 -23.11 -0.92
N ALA A 72 -2.67 -23.32 -0.07
CA ALA A 72 -3.97 -22.68 -0.18
C ALA A 72 -4.49 -22.19 1.17
N LEU A 73 -5.37 -21.20 1.14
CA LEU A 73 -6.12 -20.77 2.32
C LEU A 73 -7.38 -21.63 2.46
N ILE A 74 -7.58 -22.21 3.65
CA ILE A 74 -8.85 -22.85 4.01
C ILE A 74 -9.71 -21.82 4.75
N PHE A 75 -10.84 -21.51 4.14
CA PHE A 75 -11.84 -20.61 4.72
C PHE A 75 -12.94 -21.40 5.44
N PRO A 76 -13.44 -20.90 6.60
CA PRO A 76 -14.57 -21.51 7.28
C PRO A 76 -15.82 -21.48 6.40
N HIS A 77 -16.77 -22.38 6.64
CA HIS A 77 -18.01 -22.39 5.86
C HIS A 77 -18.89 -21.19 6.24
N PRO A 78 -19.48 -20.48 5.26
CA PRO A 78 -19.33 -20.66 3.81
C PRO A 78 -18.00 -20.09 3.26
N SER A 79 -17.20 -20.93 2.61
CA SER A 79 -15.81 -20.57 2.21
C SER A 79 -15.74 -19.44 1.18
N TRP A 80 -16.69 -19.38 0.24
CA TRP A 80 -16.77 -18.33 -0.77
C TRP A 80 -16.97 -16.94 -0.15
N TYR A 81 -17.68 -16.85 0.98
CA TYR A 81 -17.94 -15.58 1.64
C TYR A 81 -16.66 -15.02 2.26
N TRP A 82 -15.95 -15.84 3.04
CA TRP A 82 -14.73 -15.41 3.73
C TRP A 82 -13.55 -15.17 2.77
N ASP A 83 -13.46 -15.95 1.69
CA ASP A 83 -12.48 -15.72 0.62
C ASP A 83 -12.72 -14.37 -0.08
N ASN A 84 -13.98 -14.09 -0.47
CA ASN A 84 -14.34 -12.80 -1.06
C ASN A 84 -14.18 -11.64 -0.08
N LEU A 85 -14.55 -11.83 1.19
CA LEU A 85 -14.37 -10.82 2.23
C LEU A 85 -12.89 -10.48 2.41
N LEU A 86 -12.00 -11.48 2.49
CA LEU A 86 -10.55 -11.25 2.58
C LEU A 86 -10.05 -10.46 1.37
N LYS A 87 -10.44 -10.85 0.15
CA LYS A 87 -10.05 -10.15 -1.08
C LYS A 87 -10.52 -8.69 -1.10
N ILE A 88 -11.76 -8.42 -0.69
CA ILE A 88 -12.34 -7.07 -0.61
C ILE A 88 -11.63 -6.26 0.47
N CYS A 89 -11.43 -6.81 1.67
CA CYS A 89 -10.68 -6.15 2.74
C CYS A 89 -9.26 -5.80 2.31
N VAL A 90 -8.56 -6.74 1.67
CA VAL A 90 -7.22 -6.50 1.13
C VAL A 90 -7.25 -5.40 0.07
N PHE A 91 -8.21 -5.39 -0.85
CA PHE A 91 -8.34 -4.30 -1.82
C PHE A 91 -8.59 -2.94 -1.16
N ILE A 92 -9.46 -2.86 -0.16
CA ILE A 92 -9.78 -1.60 0.51
C ILE A 92 -8.59 -1.09 1.31
N PHE A 93 -8.04 -1.93 2.20
CA PHE A 93 -6.99 -1.51 3.15
C PHE A 93 -5.61 -1.46 2.53
N ALA A 94 -5.31 -2.31 1.54
CA ALA A 94 -4.02 -2.31 0.88
C ALA A 94 -3.99 -1.40 -0.34
N PHE A 95 -5.12 -1.07 -0.98
CA PHE A 95 -5.11 -0.25 -2.20
C PHE A 95 -5.88 1.06 -2.07
N ILE A 96 -7.19 1.01 -1.89
CA ILE A 96 -8.05 2.20 -1.94
C ILE A 96 -7.71 3.21 -0.84
N MET A 97 -7.69 2.76 0.42
CA MET A 97 -7.41 3.63 1.56
C MET A 97 -6.02 4.29 1.47
N PRO A 98 -4.92 3.56 1.22
CA PRO A 98 -3.60 4.16 1.02
C PRO A 98 -3.56 5.17 -0.12
N VAL A 99 -4.10 4.84 -1.29
CA VAL A 99 -4.10 5.75 -2.45
C VAL A 99 -4.88 7.03 -2.15
N LEU A 100 -6.04 6.93 -1.50
CA LEU A 100 -6.83 8.10 -1.10
C LEU A 100 -6.08 8.97 -0.09
N ILE A 101 -5.54 8.38 0.99
CA ILE A 101 -4.81 9.14 2.02
C ILE A 101 -3.62 9.86 1.40
N ILE A 102 -2.81 9.15 0.62
CA ILE A 102 -1.62 9.73 0.01
C ILE A 102 -2.04 10.85 -0.95
N THR A 103 -2.99 10.61 -1.85
CA THR A 103 -3.45 11.62 -2.82
C THR A 103 -3.98 12.89 -2.13
N VAL A 104 -4.82 12.74 -1.08
CA VAL A 104 -5.36 13.88 -0.33
C VAL A 104 -4.26 14.62 0.43
N CYS A 105 -3.38 13.91 1.15
CA CYS A 105 -2.27 14.52 1.89
C CYS A 105 -1.35 15.34 0.97
N TYR A 106 -0.98 14.80 -0.19
CA TYR A 106 -0.13 15.52 -1.15
C TYR A 106 -0.86 16.62 -1.90
N GLY A 107 -2.13 16.42 -2.26
CA GLY A 107 -2.96 17.46 -2.86
C GLY A 107 -3.04 18.70 -1.97
N MET A 108 -3.38 18.49 -0.69
CA MET A 108 -3.43 19.57 0.31
C MET A 108 -2.07 20.22 0.54
N MET A 109 -1.00 19.43 0.60
CA MET A 109 0.37 19.94 0.73
C MET A 109 0.75 20.85 -0.45
N ILE A 110 0.47 20.44 -1.70
CA ILE A 110 0.75 21.23 -2.90
C ILE A 110 -0.05 22.53 -2.90
N LEU A 111 -1.33 22.49 -2.54
CA LEU A 111 -2.18 23.69 -2.44
C LEU A 111 -1.61 24.68 -1.42
N ARG A 112 -1.21 24.19 -0.24
CA ARG A 112 -0.58 25.03 0.80
C ARG A 112 0.74 25.62 0.34
N LEU A 113 1.57 24.85 -0.38
CA LEU A 113 2.84 25.35 -0.90
C LEU A 113 2.63 26.43 -1.97
N LYS A 114 1.67 26.25 -2.87
CA LYS A 114 1.29 27.27 -3.85
C LYS A 114 0.82 28.56 -3.17
N SER A 115 0.03 28.46 -2.09
CA SER A 115 -0.42 29.65 -1.35
C SER A 115 0.72 30.35 -0.60
N VAL A 116 1.62 29.61 0.03
CA VAL A 116 2.75 30.17 0.82
C VAL A 116 3.85 30.74 -0.09
N ARG A 117 4.00 30.24 -1.33
CA ARG A 117 4.92 30.79 -2.34
C ARG A 117 4.63 32.25 -2.68
N MET A 118 3.38 32.71 -2.54
CA MET A 118 3.03 34.12 -2.68
C MET A 118 3.54 34.99 -1.53
N LEU A 119 3.95 34.39 -0.40
CA LEU A 119 4.26 35.08 0.86
C LEU A 119 5.73 34.98 1.30
N SER A 120 6.48 33.94 0.93
CA SER A 120 7.84 33.70 1.46
C SER A 120 8.76 33.03 0.43
N GLY A 121 9.57 33.82 -0.27
CA GLY A 121 10.40 33.42 -1.41
C GLY A 121 11.69 32.64 -1.08
N SER A 122 11.68 31.68 -0.16
CA SER A 122 12.88 30.86 0.14
C SER A 122 13.05 29.73 -0.89
N LYS A 123 14.02 29.88 -1.81
CA LYS A 123 14.28 28.96 -2.93
C LYS A 123 14.78 27.57 -2.50
N GLU A 124 15.50 27.47 -1.37
CA GLU A 124 16.14 26.23 -0.92
C GLU A 124 15.14 25.26 -0.27
N LYS A 125 14.30 25.75 0.65
CA LYS A 125 13.20 24.99 1.24
C LYS A 125 12.26 24.44 0.16
N ASP A 126 12.03 25.24 -0.87
CA ASP A 126 11.17 24.94 -2.01
C ASP A 126 11.75 23.86 -2.94
N ARG A 127 13.08 23.81 -3.12
CA ARG A 127 13.75 22.75 -3.90
C ARG A 127 13.66 21.39 -3.19
N ASN A 128 13.89 21.34 -1.88
CA ASN A 128 13.74 20.11 -1.11
C ASN A 128 12.28 19.61 -1.11
N LEU A 129 11.31 20.51 -0.95
CA LEU A 129 9.88 20.16 -1.01
C LEU A 129 9.45 19.65 -2.39
N ARG A 130 9.93 20.25 -3.48
CA ARG A 130 9.68 19.75 -4.85
C ARG A 130 10.26 18.35 -5.07
N ARG A 131 11.49 18.09 -4.60
CA ARG A 131 12.12 16.76 -4.68
C ARG A 131 11.28 15.71 -3.93
N ILE A 132 10.90 16.04 -2.69
CA ILE A 132 10.01 15.24 -1.83
C ILE A 132 8.66 14.97 -2.51
N THR A 133 8.05 15.98 -3.13
CA THR A 133 6.77 15.85 -3.83
C THR A 133 6.90 14.96 -5.06
N ARG A 134 7.95 15.16 -5.88
CA ARG A 134 8.23 14.32 -7.06
C ARG A 134 8.44 12.87 -6.67
N MET A 135 9.26 12.62 -5.66
CA MET A 135 9.53 11.29 -5.11
C MET A 135 8.21 10.58 -4.76
N VAL A 136 7.24 11.29 -4.18
CA VAL A 136 6.00 10.65 -3.74
C VAL A 136 5.00 10.47 -4.88
N LEU A 137 4.93 11.40 -5.83
CA LEU A 137 4.17 11.16 -7.06
C LEU A 137 4.65 9.89 -7.78
N VAL A 138 5.97 9.67 -7.81
CA VAL A 138 6.55 8.43 -8.35
C VAL A 138 6.12 7.23 -7.49
N VAL A 139 6.22 7.31 -6.16
CA VAL A 139 5.77 6.24 -5.26
C VAL A 139 4.29 5.89 -5.49
N VAL A 140 3.40 6.88 -5.60
CA VAL A 140 1.97 6.65 -5.85
C VAL A 140 1.74 6.05 -7.23
N ALA A 141 2.43 6.55 -8.26
CA ALA A 141 2.31 6.02 -9.61
C ALA A 141 2.78 4.56 -9.67
N VAL A 142 3.93 4.24 -9.06
CA VAL A 142 4.43 2.87 -8.91
C VAL A 142 3.42 2.02 -8.17
N PHE A 143 2.86 2.52 -7.06
CA PHE A 143 1.86 1.81 -6.29
C PHE A 143 0.63 1.44 -7.11
N ILE A 144 0.08 2.41 -7.85
CA ILE A 144 -1.06 2.19 -8.74
C ILE A 144 -0.70 1.19 -9.83
N VAL A 145 0.41 1.37 -10.54
CA VAL A 145 0.83 0.49 -11.64
C VAL A 145 1.11 -0.93 -11.17
N CYS A 146 1.72 -1.10 -10.00
CA CYS A 146 2.07 -2.41 -9.45
C CYS A 146 0.86 -3.16 -8.88
N TRP A 147 -0.04 -2.47 -8.16
CA TRP A 147 -1.14 -3.13 -7.44
C TRP A 147 -2.44 -3.20 -8.22
N THR A 148 -2.70 -2.28 -9.15
CA THR A 148 -3.95 -2.27 -9.93
C THR A 148 -4.16 -3.57 -10.73
N PRO A 149 -3.16 -4.12 -11.45
CA PRO A 149 -3.37 -5.33 -12.26
C PRO A 149 -3.83 -6.53 -11.43
N ILE A 150 -3.20 -6.76 -10.27
CA ILE A 150 -3.56 -7.90 -9.41
C ILE A 150 -4.95 -7.72 -8.80
N HIS A 151 -5.32 -6.52 -8.37
CA HIS A 151 -6.64 -6.28 -7.79
C HIS A 151 -7.76 -6.35 -8.82
N ILE A 152 -7.56 -5.78 -10.02
CA ILE A 152 -8.51 -5.93 -11.13
C ILE A 152 -8.68 -7.41 -11.47
N TYR A 153 -7.57 -8.15 -11.58
CA TYR A 153 -7.62 -9.57 -11.91
C TYR A 153 -8.39 -10.40 -10.87
N VAL A 154 -8.17 -10.14 -9.57
CA VAL A 154 -8.91 -10.81 -8.48
C VAL A 154 -10.40 -10.51 -8.55
N ILE A 155 -10.79 -9.25 -8.84
CA ILE A 155 -12.20 -8.87 -8.99
C ILE A 155 -12.82 -9.57 -10.21
N ILE A 156 -12.15 -9.58 -11.36
CA ILE A 156 -12.66 -10.26 -12.57
C ILE A 156 -12.86 -11.75 -12.30
N LYS A 157 -11.88 -12.43 -11.67
CA LYS A 157 -12.00 -13.85 -11.29
C LYS A 157 -13.13 -14.14 -10.30
N ALA A 158 -13.53 -13.15 -9.50
CA ALA A 158 -14.66 -13.29 -8.59
C ALA A 158 -16.02 -13.11 -9.29
N LEU A 159 -16.06 -12.33 -10.37
CA LEU A 159 -17.28 -12.02 -11.13
C LEU A 159 -17.56 -13.01 -12.26
N ILE A 160 -16.51 -13.48 -12.95
CA ILE A 160 -16.63 -14.36 -14.11
C ILE A 160 -15.72 -15.58 -13.99
N ASN A 161 -16.22 -16.72 -14.47
CA ASN A 161 -15.43 -17.94 -14.55
C ASN A 161 -14.57 -17.90 -15.82
N ILE A 162 -13.28 -17.62 -15.68
CA ILE A 162 -12.33 -17.58 -16.80
C ILE A 162 -11.77 -18.99 -17.03
N PRO A 163 -11.90 -19.58 -18.23
CA PRO A 163 -11.40 -20.92 -18.51
C PRO A 163 -9.86 -20.98 -18.41
N PRO A 164 -9.31 -22.09 -17.88
CA PRO A 164 -7.87 -22.28 -17.75
C PRO A 164 -7.17 -22.21 -19.11
N SER A 165 -6.22 -21.29 -19.25
CA SER A 165 -5.39 -21.14 -20.46
C SER A 165 -3.96 -20.72 -20.11
N LEU A 166 -3.00 -21.00 -20.99
CA LEU A 166 -1.61 -20.57 -20.80
C LEU A 166 -1.52 -19.05 -20.64
N PHE A 167 -2.27 -18.30 -21.46
CA PHE A 167 -2.33 -16.84 -21.39
C PHE A 167 -2.84 -16.35 -20.02
N GLN A 168 -3.89 -16.99 -19.48
CA GLN A 168 -4.40 -16.67 -18.15
C GLN A 168 -3.35 -16.94 -17.06
N THR A 169 -2.68 -18.09 -17.09
CA THR A 169 -1.65 -18.45 -16.11
C THR A 169 -0.48 -17.47 -16.15
N VAL A 170 0.01 -17.13 -17.34
CA VAL A 170 1.09 -16.14 -17.51
C VAL A 170 0.66 -14.78 -16.98
N THR A 171 -0.55 -14.32 -17.33
CA THR A 171 -1.09 -13.04 -16.85
C THR A 171 -1.20 -13.00 -15.33
N TRP A 172 -1.67 -14.07 -14.70
CA TRP A 172 -1.75 -14.19 -13.24
C TRP A 172 -0.39 -14.03 -12.56
N HIS A 173 0.63 -14.74 -13.05
CA HIS A 173 1.97 -14.67 -12.48
C HIS A 173 2.62 -13.29 -12.71
N LEU A 174 2.37 -12.67 -13.86
CA LEU A 174 2.80 -11.29 -14.14
C LEU A 174 2.15 -10.28 -13.19
N CYS A 175 0.84 -10.39 -12.94
CA CYS A 175 0.15 -9.52 -11.99
C CYS A 175 0.73 -9.65 -10.57
N ILE A 176 1.03 -10.88 -10.13
CA ILE A 176 1.68 -11.12 -8.84
C ILE A 176 3.08 -10.50 -8.81
N ALA A 177 3.90 -10.74 -9.83
CA ALA A 177 5.26 -10.21 -9.93
C ALA A 177 5.29 -8.67 -9.91
N LEU A 178 4.34 -8.03 -10.61
CA LEU A 178 4.16 -6.57 -10.56
C LEU A 178 3.84 -6.07 -9.16
N GLY A 179 2.97 -6.76 -8.41
CA GLY A 179 2.69 -6.44 -7.01
C GLY A 179 3.96 -6.47 -6.13
N TYR A 180 4.78 -7.51 -6.28
CA TYR A 180 6.06 -7.61 -5.56
C TYR A 180 7.10 -6.58 -6.00
N THR A 181 7.06 -6.12 -7.24
CA THR A 181 7.96 -5.06 -7.76
C THR A 181 7.82 -3.77 -6.95
N ASN A 182 6.64 -3.46 -6.40
CA ASN A 182 6.44 -2.33 -5.49
C ASN A 182 7.39 -2.38 -4.28
N SER A 183 7.58 -3.57 -3.69
CA SER A 183 8.50 -3.76 -2.57
C SER A 183 9.96 -3.59 -2.99
N CYS A 184 10.32 -4.04 -4.20
CA CYS A 184 11.67 -3.88 -4.76
C CYS A 184 12.03 -2.42 -5.07
N LEU A 185 11.03 -1.60 -5.40
CA LEU A 185 11.24 -0.20 -5.74
C LEU A 185 11.36 0.70 -4.50
N ASN A 186 10.90 0.27 -3.33
CA ASN A 186 10.99 1.05 -2.10
C ASN A 186 12.41 1.58 -1.82
N PRO A 187 13.50 0.78 -1.78
CA PRO A 187 14.85 1.30 -1.52
C PRO A 187 15.31 2.35 -2.54
N VAL A 188 15.00 2.16 -3.82
CA VAL A 188 15.35 3.09 -4.90
C VAL A 188 14.59 4.41 -4.74
N LEU A 189 13.31 4.34 -4.38
CA LEU A 189 12.44 5.52 -4.20
C LEU A 189 12.81 6.34 -2.96
N TYR A 190 13.41 5.73 -1.94
CA TYR A 190 13.82 6.43 -0.72
C TYR A 190 15.29 6.85 -0.70
N ALA A 191 16.15 6.23 -1.52
CA ALA A 191 17.56 6.61 -1.65
C ALA A 191 17.80 7.73 -2.69
N LEU A 192 16.89 7.93 -3.66
CA LEU A 192 16.92 8.99 -4.68
C LEU A 192 16.24 10.29 -4.23
#